data_AF-A0A3N4ZYT5-F1
#
_entry.id   AF-A0A3N4ZYT5-F1
#
_cell.length_a   1.000
_cell.length_b   1.000
_cell.length_c   1.000
_cell.angle_alpha   90.00
_cell.angle_beta   90.00
_cell.angle_gamma   90.00
#
_symmetry.space_group_name_H-M   'P 1'
#
loop_
_entity.id
_entity.type
_entity.pdbx_description
1 polymer ?
#
loop_
_entity_poly.entity_id
_entity_poly.type
_entity_poly.pdbx_seq_one_letter_code
_entity_poly.pdbx_strand_id
1 'polypeptide(L)' 'MGPRGRVMYRREALDAWIREQEQADSRSNTVLSPLSATPQQRPIRSSNA' A
#
# COMPACT_ATOMS: atom_id res chain seq x y z
N MET A 1 23.22 -26.95 -6.57
CA MET A 1 23.32 -25.49 -6.74
C MET A 1 24.23 -25.20 -7.92
N GLY A 2 23.67 -24.80 -9.07
CA GLY A 2 24.41 -24.62 -10.32
C GLY A 2 25.09 -23.24 -10.43
N PRO A 3 26.03 -23.07 -11.38
CA PRO A 3 26.91 -21.88 -11.51
C PRO A 3 26.22 -20.57 -11.91
N ARG A 4 24.88 -20.53 -11.90
CA ARG A 4 24.03 -19.35 -12.13
C ARG A 4 22.96 -19.23 -11.04
N GLY A 5 23.37 -19.40 -9.78
CA GLY A 5 22.51 -19.30 -8.59
C GLY A 5 21.87 -17.92 -8.46
N ARG A 6 20.82 -17.67 -9.25
CA ARG A 6 19.97 -16.48 -9.14
C ARG A 6 19.13 -16.63 -7.89
N VAL A 7 19.69 -16.13 -6.81
CA VAL A 7 19.08 -15.57 -5.60
C VAL A 7 17.57 -15.80 -5.47
N MET A 8 17.15 -17.05 -5.27
CA MET A 8 15.74 -17.42 -5.01
C MET A 8 15.15 -16.60 -3.87
N TYR A 9 15.93 -16.39 -2.80
CA TYR A 9 15.55 -15.56 -1.66
C TYR A 9 15.26 -14.09 -2.02
N ARG A 10 15.92 -13.51 -3.02
CA ARG A 10 15.66 -12.12 -3.42
C ARG A 10 14.36 -12.00 -4.20
N ARG A 11 13.98 -13.02 -4.98
CA ARG A 11 12.76 -12.94 -5.77
C ARG A 11 11.54 -13.12 -4.88
N GLU A 12 11.57 -14.09 -3.97
CA GLU A 12 10.49 -14.28 -3.00
C GLU A 12 10.33 -13.06 -2.07
N ALA A 13 11.44 -12.49 -1.57
CA ALA A 13 11.39 -11.27 -0.76
C ALA A 13 10.87 -10.06 -1.55
N LEU A 14 11.22 -9.94 -2.83
CA LEU A 14 10.71 -8.88 -3.70
C LEU A 14 9.21 -9.05 -3.95
N ASP A 15 8.76 -10.27 -4.26
CA ASP A 15 7.34 -10.56 -4.50
C ASP A 15 6.51 -10.31 -3.23
N ALA A 16 7.04 -10.66 -2.05
CA ALA A 16 6.41 -10.35 -0.76
C ALA A 16 6.31 -8.85 -0.53
N TRP A 17 7.41 -8.11 -0.74
CA TRP A 17 7.41 -6.65 -0.60
C TRP A 17 6.44 -5.97 -1.57
N ILE A 18 6.38 -6.42 -2.83
CA ILE A 18 5.42 -5.89 -3.81
C ILE A 18 3.98 -6.07 -3.33
N ARG A 19 3.61 -7.25 -2.84
CA ARG A 19 2.27 -7.50 -2.30
C ARG A 19 1.95 -6.63 -1.10
N GLU A 20 2.91 -6.43 -0.20
CA GLU A 20 2.76 -5.53 0.94
C GLU A 20 2.54 -4.08 0.49
N GLN A 21 3.27 -3.62 -0.54
CA GLN A 21 3.07 -2.28 -1.10
C GLN A 21 1.70 -2.15 -1.79
N GLU A 22 1.27 -3.15 -2.56
CA GLU A 22 -0.04 -3.16 -3.22
C GLU A 22 -1.19 -3.13 -2.21
N GLN A 23 -1.06 -3.84 -1.09
CA GLN A 23 -2.06 -3.84 -0.03
C GLN A 23 -2.13 -2.51 0.71
N ALA A 24 -1.01 -1.81 0.84
CA ALA A 24 -0.94 -0.49 1.48
C ALA A 24 -1.35 0.66 0.54
N ASP A 25 -1.24 0.49 -0.78
CA ASP A 25 -1.62 1.51 -1.76
C ASP A 25 -3.14 1.58 -1.92
N SER A 26 -3.72 2.71 -1.52
CA SER A 26 -5.15 2.97 -1.63
C SER A 26 -5.67 2.99 -3.06
N ARG A 27 -4.82 3.23 -4.07
CA ARG A 27 -5.23 3.21 -5.47
C ARG A 27 -5.43 1.79 -5.99
N SER A 28 -4.72 0.82 -5.43
CA SER A 28 -4.74 -0.59 -5.82
C SER A 28 -5.62 -1.43 -4.90
N ASN A 29 -5.87 -0.95 -3.68
CA ASN A 29 -6.69 -1.62 -2.68
C ASN A 29 -8.10 -1.00 -2.61
N THR A 30 -9.10 -1.73 -3.10
CA THR A 30 -10.52 -1.31 -3.09
C THR A 30 -11.04 -0.97 -1.69
N VAL A 31 -10.54 -1.64 -0.63
CA VAL A 31 -10.95 -1.37 0.75
C VAL A 31 -10.47 -0.01 1.23
N LEU A 32 -9.30 0.42 0.76
CA LEU A 32 -8.68 1.71 1.11
C LEU A 32 -8.94 2.80 0.06
N SER A 33 -9.66 2.47 -1.01
CA SER A 33 -9.86 3.39 -2.13
C SER A 33 -10.61 4.65 -1.70
N PRO A 34 -10.08 5.84 -2.01
CA PRO A 34 -10.76 7.09 -1.68
C PRO A 34 -12.09 7.25 -2.41
N LEU A 35 -12.33 6.48 -3.48
CA LEU A 35 -13.60 6.44 -4.20
C LEU A 35 -14.67 5.63 -3.47
N SER A 36 -14.26 4.69 -2.62
CA SER A 36 -15.15 3.87 -1.80
C SER A 36 -15.41 4.49 -0.43
N ALA A 37 -14.59 5.47 -0.02
CA ALA A 37 -14.74 6.18 1.24
C ALA A 37 -15.88 7.22 1.17
N THR A 38 -16.67 7.33 2.24
CA THR A 38 -17.63 8.42 2.37
C THR A 38 -16.87 9.76 2.50
N PRO A 39 -17.26 10.80 1.74
CA PRO A 39 -16.61 12.10 1.84
C PRO A 39 -16.65 12.64 3.26
N GLN A 40 -15.49 12.82 3.88
CA GLN A 40 -15.38 13.42 5.21
C GLN A 40 -15.26 14.94 5.09
N GLN A 41 -16.16 15.66 5.76
CA GLN A 41 -16.08 17.11 5.83
C GLN A 41 -14.91 17.51 6.72
N ARG A 42 -14.09 18.45 6.23
CA ARG A 42 -13.01 19.03 7.03
C ARG A 42 -13.64 19.70 8.26
N PRO A 43 -13.20 19.40 9.49
CA PRO A 43 -13.72 20.07 10.66
C PRO A 43 -13.46 21.56 10.52
N ILE A 44 -14.52 22.36 10.69
CA ILE A 44 -14.38 23.82 10.77
C ILE A 44 -13.48 24.08 11.97
N ARG A 45 -12.35 24.73 11.71
CA ARG A 45 -11.43 25.16 12.76
C ARG A 45 -12.20 26.20 13.57
N SER A 46 -12.77 25.79 14.70
CA SER A 46 -13.34 26.72 15.66
C SER A 46 -12.21 27.64 16.09
N SER A 47 -12.23 28.87 15.57
CA SER A 47 -11.42 29.95 16.11
C SER A 47 -11.94 30.20 17.52
N ASN A 48 -11.23 29.71 18.54
CA ASN A 48 -11.41 30.22 19.89
C ASN A 48 -11.10 31.71 19.84
N ALA A 49 -12.15 32.52 20.00
CA ALA A 49 -12.06 33.94 20.28
C ALA A 49 -11.88 34.15 21.78
#